data_AF-A0A6N9V9K4-F1
#
_entry.id   AF-A0A6N9V9K4-F1
#
_cell.length_a   1.000
_cell.length_b   1.000
_cell.length_c   1.000
_cell.angle_alpha   90.00
_cell.angle_beta   90.00
_cell.angle_gamma   90.00
#
_symmetry.space_group_name_H-M   'P 1'
#
loop_
_entity.id
_entity.type
_entity.pdbx_description
1 polymer ?
#
loop_
_entity_poly.entity_id
_entity_poly.type
_entity_poly.pdbx_seq_one_letter_code
_entity_poly.pdbx_strand_id
1 'polypeptide(L)' 'MGENVSRAVAGLVGAGVAAGVYAVLSRRADASWRRTDHAGRTVTLYEGLAAALGAAAGIAAAPGPARDRAAGVLAVP' A
#
# COMPACT_ATOMS: atom_id res chain seq x y z
N MET A 1 7.37 9.26 23.94
CA MET A 1 6.73 10.17 22.96
C MET A 1 7.13 9.87 21.50
N GLY A 2 8.39 9.54 21.20
CA GLY A 2 8.88 9.41 19.81
C GLY A 2 8.35 8.23 18.97
N GLU A 3 7.95 7.12 19.60
CA GLU A 3 7.50 5.92 18.87
C GLU A 3 6.10 6.10 18.27
N ASN A 4 5.20 6.80 18.97
CA ASN A 4 3.83 7.07 18.50
C ASN A 4 3.83 8.05 17.32
N VAL A 5 4.68 9.09 17.40
CA VAL A 5 4.89 10.05 16.30
C VAL A 5 5.43 9.33 15.08
N SER A 6 6.38 8.43 15.27
CA SER A 6 6.96 7.63 14.19
C SER A 6 5.97 6.69 13.51
N ARG A 7 5.11 6.02 14.30
CA ARG A 7 4.03 5.18 13.75
C ARG A 7 2.99 6.02 13.02
N ALA A 8 2.67 7.21 13.52
CA ALA A 8 1.77 8.14 12.85
C ALA A 8 2.34 8.63 11.51
N VAL A 9 3.64 8.95 11.46
CA VAL A 9 4.33 9.33 10.22
C VAL A 9 4.34 8.17 9.21
N ALA A 10 4.65 6.95 9.65
CA ALA A 10 4.62 5.76 8.80
C ALA A 10 3.22 5.50 8.22
N GLY A 11 2.17 5.65 9.05
CA GLY A 11 0.78 5.55 8.62
C GLY A 11 0.40 6.62 7.60
N LEU A 12 0.81 7.88 7.81
CA LEU A 12 0.58 8.99 6.88
C LEU A 12 1.29 8.78 5.54
N VAL A 13 2.54 8.30 5.55
CA VAL A 13 3.28 7.99 4.33
C VAL A 13 2.60 6.86 3.57
N GLY A 14 2.22 5.78 4.26
CA GLY A 14 1.52 4.66 3.61
C GLY A 14 0.16 5.05 3.02
N ALA A 15 -0.63 5.83 3.77
CA ALA A 15 -1.92 6.34 3.30
C ALA A 15 -1.75 7.31 2.11
N GLY A 16 -0.75 8.18 2.16
CA GLY A 16 -0.45 9.13 1.07
C GLY A 16 -0.03 8.43 -0.21
N VAL A 17 0.84 7.41 -0.12
CA VAL A 17 1.25 6.61 -1.28
C VAL A 17 0.08 5.81 -1.84
N ALA A 18 -0.73 5.16 -0.99
CA ALA A 18 -1.93 4.45 -1.43
C ALA A 18 -2.90 5.37 -2.18
N ALA A 19 -3.21 6.54 -1.60
CA ALA A 19 -4.11 7.51 -2.21
C ALA A 19 -3.56 8.06 -3.53
N GLY A 20 -2.26 8.36 -3.59
CA GLY A 20 -1.60 8.84 -4.80
C GLY A 20 -1.61 7.81 -5.93
N VAL A 21 -1.24 6.57 -5.62
CA VAL A 21 -1.26 5.45 -6.57
C VAL A 21 -2.67 5.19 -7.07
N TYR A 22 -3.65 5.10 -6.17
CA TYR A 22 -5.05 4.93 -6.53
C TYR A 22 -5.54 6.08 -7.43
N ALA A 23 -5.23 7.34 -7.09
CA ALA A 23 -5.64 8.52 -7.86
C ALA A 23 -4.97 8.60 -9.25
N VAL A 24 -3.74 8.12 -9.40
CA VAL A 24 -3.04 8.07 -10.70
C VAL A 24 -3.62 6.95 -11.56
N LEU A 25 -3.82 5.76 -10.98
CA LEU A 25 -4.32 4.59 -11.70
C LEU A 25 -5.80 4.74 -12.08
N SER A 26 -6.63 5.27 -11.18
CA SER A 26 -8.03 5.56 -11.45
C SER A 26 -8.20 6.60 -12.55
N ARG A 27 -7.34 7.64 -12.58
CA ARG A 27 -7.34 8.65 -13.66
C ARG A 27 -6.89 8.10 -15.00
N ARG A 28 -6.06 7.06 -15.01
CA ARG A 28 -5.59 6.42 -16.24
C ARG A 28 -6.68 5.60 -16.94
N ALA A 29 -7.81 5.35 -16.28
CA ALA A 29 -9.02 4.73 -16.85
C ALA A 29 -8.77 3.49 -17.71
N ASP A 30 -7.71 2.72 -17.43
CA ASP A 30 -7.42 1.52 -18.21
C ASP A 30 -8.47 0.46 -17.86
N ALA A 31 -9.40 0.24 -18.79
CA ALA A 31 -10.49 -0.73 -18.67
C ALA A 31 -9.98 -2.16 -18.46
N SER A 32 -8.72 -2.44 -18.81
CA SER A 32 -8.03 -3.71 -18.60
C SER A 32 -7.87 -4.10 -17.12
N TRP A 33 -7.99 -3.15 -16.20
CA TRP A 33 -7.87 -3.38 -14.75
C TRP A 33 -9.22 -3.43 -14.03
N ARG A 34 -10.33 -3.39 -14.78
CA ARG A 34 -11.67 -3.69 -14.25
C ARG A 34 -11.98 -5.16 -14.50
N ARG A 35 -12.21 -5.91 -13.43
CA ARG A 35 -12.62 -7.32 -13.50
C ARG A 35 -14.00 -7.47 -12.90
N THR A 36 -14.83 -8.32 -13.50
CA THR A 36 -16.10 -8.70 -12.89
C THR A 36 -15.86 -9.95 -12.05
N ASP A 37 -16.17 -9.86 -10.76
CA ASP A 37 -16.15 -10.99 -9.83
C ASP A 37 -17.20 -12.03 -10.25
N HIS A 38 -17.06 -13.28 -9.78
CA HIS A 38 -18.08 -14.32 -9.98
C HIS A 38 -19.43 -13.95 -9.38
N ALA A 39 -19.46 -13.01 -8.43
CA ALA A 39 -20.67 -12.39 -7.88
C ALA A 39 -21.24 -11.24 -8.74
N GLY A 40 -20.71 -10.96 -9.93
CA GLY A 40 -21.18 -9.89 -10.83
C GLY A 40 -20.75 -8.48 -10.44
N ARG A 41 -19.89 -8.31 -9.44
CA ARG A 41 -19.39 -7.01 -8.97
C ARG A 41 -18.19 -6.56 -9.79
N THR A 42 -18.17 -5.30 -10.22
CA THR A 42 -16.99 -4.70 -10.84
C THR A 42 -15.96 -4.38 -9.76
N VAL A 43 -14.85 -5.09 -9.76
CA VAL A 43 -13.69 -4.85 -8.89
C VAL A 43 -12.59 -4.17 -9.68
N THR A 44 -11.99 -3.14 -9.10
CA THR A 44 -10.82 -2.49 -9.71
C THR A 44 -9.54 -3.09 -9.10
N LEU A 45 -8.68 -3.62 -9.95
CA LEU A 45 -7.41 -4.24 -9.52
C LEU A 45 -6.43 -3.20 -8.94
N TYR A 46 -6.69 -1.91 -9.13
CA TYR A 46 -5.89 -0.82 -8.56
C TYR A 46 -6.03 -0.67 -7.05
N GLU A 47 -7.18 -1.05 -6.47
CA GLU A 47 -7.37 -0.95 -5.02
C GLU A 47 -6.38 -1.85 -4.27
N GLY A 48 -6.20 -3.09 -4.75
CA GLY A 48 -5.23 -4.02 -4.20
C GLY A 48 -3.78 -3.54 -4.39
N LEU A 49 -3.46 -3.02 -5.58
CA LEU A 49 -2.12 -2.50 -5.88
C LEU A 49 -1.78 -1.25 -5.06
N ALA A 50 -2.73 -0.32 -4.93
CA ALA A 50 -2.59 0.88 -4.11
C ALA A 50 -2.41 0.54 -2.63
N ALA A 51 -3.17 -0.42 -2.11
CA ALA A 51 -3.02 -0.90 -0.74
C ALA A 51 -1.65 -1.56 -0.52
N ALA A 52 -1.18 -2.39 -1.46
CA ALA A 52 0.12 -3.04 -1.37
C ALA A 52 1.28 -2.04 -1.40
N LEU A 53 1.23 -1.06 -2.32
CA LEU A 53 2.26 -0.03 -2.43
C LEU A 53 2.25 0.94 -1.24
N GLY A 54 1.06 1.29 -0.75
CA GLY A 54 0.91 2.07 0.48
C GLY A 54 1.47 1.33 1.70
N ALA A 55 1.18 0.03 1.83
CA ALA A 55 1.72 -0.79 2.91
C ALA A 55 3.25 -0.88 2.83
N ALA A 56 3.81 -1.12 1.64
CA ALA A 56 5.26 -1.17 1.44
C ALA A 56 5.94 0.15 1.79
N ALA A 57 5.37 1.28 1.38
CA ALA A 57 5.88 2.61 1.71
C ALA A 57 5.77 2.92 3.21
N GLY A 58 4.66 2.54 3.84
CA GLY A 58 4.46 2.69 5.29
C GLY A 58 5.46 1.85 6.10
N ILE A 59 5.74 0.62 5.67
CA ILE A 59 6.74 -0.25 6.29
C ILE A 59 8.15 0.33 6.11
N ALA A 60 8.49 0.84 4.92
CA ALA A 60 9.80 1.46 4.66
C ALA A 60 10.02 2.73 5.49
N ALA A 61 8.95 3.49 5.77
CA ALA A 61 8.98 4.69 6.60
C ALA A 61 8.86 4.40 8.11
N ALA A 62 8.50 3.18 8.51
CA ALA A 62 8.40 2.79 9.91
C ALA A 62 9.79 2.62 10.53
N PRO A 63 10.09 3.26 11.68
CA PRO A 63 11.32 3.00 12.40
C PRO A 63 11.22 1.76 13.28
N GLY A 64 12.38 1.15 13.56
CA GLY A 64 12.52 0.03 14.49
C GLY A 64 12.13 -1.33 13.91
N PRO A 65 11.88 -2.34 14.76
CA PRO A 65 11.91 -3.77 14.42
C PRO A 65 10.87 -4.21 13.38
N ALA A 66 9.91 -3.37 13.00
CA ALA A 66 9.01 -3.62 11.88
C ALA A 66 9.74 -3.57 10.52
N ARG A 67 10.71 -2.65 10.37
CA ARG A 67 11.59 -2.56 9.19
C ARG A 67 12.56 -3.74 9.13
N ASP A 68 13.13 -4.14 10.28
CA ASP A 68 14.02 -5.30 10.37
C ASP A 68 13.27 -6.62 10.17
N ARG A 69 12.03 -6.76 10.65
CA ARG A 69 11.18 -7.92 10.34
C ARG A 69 10.79 -7.99 8.87
N ALA A 70 10.47 -6.85 8.25
CA ALA A 70 10.18 -6.82 6.82
C ALA A 70 11.42 -7.15 5.97
N ALA A 71 12.60 -6.65 6.35
CA ALA A 71 13.87 -7.03 5.76
C ALA A 71 14.16 -8.53 5.99
N GLY A 72 13.87 -9.07 7.17
CA GLY A 72 14.01 -10.48 7.49
C GLY A 72 13.09 -11.39 6.67
N VAL A 73 11.84 -10.99 6.43
CA VAL A 73 10.89 -11.73 5.57
C VAL A 73 11.31 -11.68 4.09
N LEU A 74 11.88 -10.55 3.62
CA LEU A 74 12.42 -10.42 2.27
C LEU A 74 13.79 -11.09 2.08
N ALA A 75 14.51 -11.37 3.17
CA ALA A 75 15.82 -12.01 3.16
C ALA A 75 15.77 -13.53 3.35
N VAL A 76 14.58 -14.15 3.46
CA VAL A 76 14.44 -15.61 3.39
C VAL A 76 14.37 -16.02 1.91
N PRO A 77 15.42 -16.70 1.38
CA PRO A 77 15.42 -17.24 0.02
C PRO A 77 14.47 -18.41 -0.17
#